data_AF-A0A0A3ID99-F1
#
_entry.id   AF-A0A0A3ID99-F1
#
_cell.length_a   1.000
_cell.length_b   1.000
_cell.length_c   1.000
_cell.angle_alpha   90.00
_cell.angle_beta   90.00
_cell.angle_gamma   90.00
#
_symmetry.space_group_name_H-M   'P 1'
#
loop_
_entity.id
_entity.type
_entity.pdbx_description
1 polymer ?
#
loop_
_entity_poly.entity_id
_entity_poly.type
_entity_poly.pdbx_seq_one_letter_code
_entity_poly.pdbx_strand_id
1 'polypeptide(L)'
;MNKYTVPFILIGLGIVMATDIFPIKNPYIIACLNFCAFLFTVSCINLGSIKSMGRRGISKSITFVLQIMAIISFFLLILDENSKYYDNVYNFIVGLNPNSLLIIGLSATLISIYASKDYNENQQKNTNKQIEKLKKEIRILEKNYLDLKAKNVSLKEQKKQLIELNEELNEKLQEAIDIQKDNRK
;
A
#
# COMPACT_ATOMS: atom_id res chain seq x y z
N MET A 1 19.09 1.44 -1.10
CA MET A 1 19.28 2.49 -0.09
C MET A 1 18.17 2.41 0.95
N ASN A 2 18.50 2.65 2.22
CA ASN A 2 17.51 2.73 3.29
C ASN A 2 16.59 3.95 3.01
N LYS A 3 15.29 3.86 3.31
CA LYS A 3 14.30 4.91 2.97
C LYS A 3 14.61 6.27 3.61
N TYR A 4 15.40 6.25 4.68
CA TYR A 4 15.78 7.43 5.45
C TYR A 4 17.12 8.03 5.05
N THR A 5 17.92 7.34 4.21
CA THR A 5 19.26 7.80 3.85
C THR A 5 19.25 9.17 3.16
N VAL A 6 18.39 9.36 2.16
CA VAL A 6 18.31 10.66 1.44
C VAL A 6 17.80 11.79 2.33
N PRO A 7 16.73 11.62 3.15
CA PRO A 7 16.33 12.61 4.15
C PRO A 7 17.45 13.00 5.13
N PHE A 8 18.21 12.05 5.65
CA PHE A 8 19.34 12.36 6.55
C PHE A 8 20.46 13.13 5.84
N ILE A 9 20.76 12.79 4.58
CA ILE A 9 21.72 13.54 3.77
C ILE A 9 21.24 14.98 3.54
N LEU A 10 19.95 15.19 3.26
CA LEU A 10 19.36 16.52 3.09
C LEU A 10 19.41 17.35 4.38
N ILE A 11 19.15 16.75 5.54
CA ILE A 11 19.30 17.42 6.84
C ILE A 11 20.76 17.84 7.06
N GLY A 12 21.71 16.94 6.80
CA GLY A 12 23.14 17.25 6.88
C GLY A 12 23.55 18.38 5.94
N LEU A 13 23.13 18.35 4.68
CA LEU A 13 23.34 19.43 3.70
C LEU A 13 22.75 20.76 4.19
N GLY A 14 21.53 20.74 4.72
CA GLY A 14 20.87 21.94 5.26
C GLY A 14 21.64 22.57 6.42
N ILE A 15 22.14 21.75 7.35
CA ILE A 15 22.98 22.23 8.45
C ILE A 15 24.29 22.82 7.91
N VAL A 16 24.95 22.14 6.97
CA VAL A 16 26.20 22.61 6.36
C VAL A 16 26.02 23.95 5.64
N MET A 17 24.92 24.13 4.92
CA MET A 17 24.60 25.39 4.24
C MET A 17 24.22 26.51 5.23
N ALA A 18 23.64 26.18 6.38
CA ALA A 18 23.22 27.16 7.38
C ALA A 18 24.33 27.62 8.33
N THR A 19 25.43 26.87 8.44
CA THR A 19 26.42 27.05 9.52
C THR A 19 27.69 27.81 9.13
N ASP A 20 27.79 28.38 7.92
CA ASP A 20 28.99 29.11 7.44
C ASP A 20 30.33 28.33 7.63
N ILE A 21 30.27 26.99 7.81
CA ILE A 21 31.43 26.13 8.14
C ILE A 21 32.40 26.04 6.96
N PHE A 22 31.89 26.16 5.73
CA PHE A 22 32.72 26.33 4.56
C PHE A 22 32.99 27.83 4.36
N PRO A 23 34.12 28.24 3.78
CA PRO A 23 34.27 29.59 3.24
C PRO A 23 33.39 29.70 1.98
N ILE A 24 32.07 29.69 2.17
CA ILE A 24 31.04 29.70 1.12
C ILE A 24 30.89 31.13 0.57
N LYS A 25 31.99 31.72 0.08
CA LYS A 25 31.93 32.93 -0.76
C LYS A 25 31.89 32.60 -2.25
N ASN A 26 32.22 31.37 -2.64
CA ASN A 26 32.19 30.99 -4.04
C ASN A 26 30.74 30.66 -4.47
N PRO A 27 30.10 31.47 -5.33
CA PRO A 27 28.73 31.24 -5.82
C PRO A 27 28.57 29.89 -6.52
N TYR A 28 29.64 29.34 -7.09
CA TYR A 28 29.67 28.01 -7.68
C TYR A 28 29.32 26.91 -6.67
N ILE A 29 29.97 26.93 -5.51
CA ILE A 29 29.79 25.92 -4.45
C ILE A 29 28.35 25.97 -3.92
N ILE A 30 27.82 27.17 -3.70
CA ILE A 30 26.42 27.39 -3.26
C ILE A 30 25.44 26.80 -4.28
N ALA A 31 25.64 27.12 -5.55
CA ALA A 31 24.75 26.70 -6.61
C ALA A 31 24.79 25.17 -6.83
N CYS A 32 25.97 24.54 -6.70
CA CYS A 32 26.13 23.09 -6.70
C CYS A 32 25.40 22.42 -5.53
N LEU A 33 25.54 22.95 -4.31
CA LEU A 33 24.83 22.44 -3.13
C LEU A 33 23.31 22.59 -3.27
N ASN A 34 22.83 23.75 -3.73
CA ASN A 34 21.40 24.00 -3.98
C ASN A 34 20.83 23.05 -5.04
N PHE A 35 21.55 22.85 -6.14
CA PHE A 35 21.14 21.95 -7.22
C PHE A 35 21.13 20.49 -6.75
N CYS A 36 22.13 20.07 -5.97
CA CYS A 36 22.19 18.75 -5.36
C CYS A 36 21.01 18.52 -4.40
N ALA A 37 20.73 19.48 -3.50
CA ALA A 37 19.60 19.43 -2.59
C ALA A 37 18.26 19.37 -3.33
N PHE A 38 18.12 20.11 -4.43
CA PHE A 38 16.95 20.05 -5.30
C PHE A 38 16.76 18.65 -5.90
N LEU A 39 17.80 18.07 -6.52
CA LEU A 39 17.72 16.75 -7.14
C LEU A 39 17.39 15.64 -6.12
N PHE A 40 18.01 15.69 -4.93
CA PHE A 40 17.68 14.76 -3.85
C PHE A 40 16.24 14.93 -3.37
N THR A 41 15.77 16.17 -3.22
CA THR A 41 14.38 16.47 -2.85
C THR A 41 13.41 15.90 -3.88
N VAL A 42 13.61 16.17 -5.18
CA VAL A 42 12.74 15.68 -6.25
C VAL A 42 12.79 14.15 -6.35
N SER A 43 13.94 13.52 -6.08
CA SER A 43 14.05 12.06 -6.07
C SER A 43 13.17 11.39 -5.00
N CYS A 44 12.87 12.09 -3.91
CA CYS A 44 12.07 11.60 -2.78
C CYS A 44 10.55 11.82 -2.96
N ILE A 45 10.13 12.47 -4.04
CA ILE A 45 8.73 12.82 -4.28
C ILE A 45 7.93 11.54 -4.57
N ASN A 46 6.93 11.30 -3.74
CA ASN A 46 6.09 10.12 -3.86
C ASN A 46 4.99 10.40 -4.89
N LEU A 47 5.07 9.76 -6.05
CA LEU A 47 4.05 9.88 -7.12
C LEU A 47 2.77 9.07 -6.83
N GLY A 48 2.59 8.57 -5.61
CA GLY A 48 1.44 7.76 -5.18
C GLY A 48 1.51 6.32 -5.70
N SER A 49 0.47 5.54 -5.41
CA SER A 49 0.35 4.19 -5.96
C SER A 49 -0.02 4.25 -7.42
N ILE A 50 0.98 4.09 -8.27
CA ILE A 50 0.72 3.91 -9.69
C ILE A 50 0.19 2.49 -9.87
N LYS A 51 -1.10 2.37 -10.20
CA LYS A 51 -1.82 1.09 -10.42
C LYS A 51 -1.15 0.17 -11.47
N SER A 52 -0.27 0.72 -12.31
CA SER A 52 0.48 -0.01 -13.34
C SER A 52 1.90 -0.33 -12.88
N MET A 53 2.25 -1.63 -12.91
CA MET A 53 3.60 -2.14 -12.62
C MET A 53 4.67 -1.48 -13.50
N GLY A 54 4.37 -1.21 -14.78
CA GLY A 54 5.27 -0.54 -15.71
C GLY A 54 5.58 0.90 -15.33
N ARG A 55 4.56 1.67 -14.97
CA ARG A 55 4.75 3.06 -14.53
C ARG A 55 5.47 3.16 -13.18
N ARG A 56 5.29 2.17 -12.29
CA ARG A 56 6.07 2.05 -11.05
C ARG A 56 7.56 1.78 -11.35
N GLY A 57 7.86 1.01 -12.40
CA GLY A 57 9.21 0.82 -12.92
C GLY A 57 9.82 2.14 -13.41
N ILE A 58 9.10 2.86 -14.28
CA ILE A 58 9.56 4.15 -14.83
C ILE A 58 9.83 5.16 -13.71
N SER A 59 8.94 5.29 -12.74
CA SER A 59 9.12 6.18 -11.58
C SER A 59 10.39 5.80 -10.78
N LYS A 60 10.64 4.52 -10.52
CA LYS A 60 11.86 4.07 -9.86
C LYS A 60 13.12 4.41 -10.66
N SER A 61 13.08 4.22 -11.98
CA SER A 61 14.20 4.57 -12.86
C SER A 61 14.50 6.06 -12.84
N ILE A 62 13.46 6.92 -12.90
CA ILE A 62 13.62 8.38 -12.80
C ILE A 62 14.22 8.76 -11.44
N THR A 63 13.69 8.23 -10.32
CA THR A 63 14.24 8.47 -8.98
C THR A 63 15.71 8.07 -8.89
N PHE A 64 16.08 6.91 -9.44
CA PHE A 64 17.46 6.43 -9.45
C PHE A 64 18.38 7.34 -10.27
N VAL A 65 17.94 7.77 -11.46
CA VAL A 65 18.70 8.72 -12.29
C VAL A 65 18.89 10.05 -11.55
N LEU A 66 17.85 10.58 -10.91
CA LEU A 66 17.94 11.83 -10.13
C LEU A 66 18.94 11.71 -8.96
N GLN A 67 18.96 10.57 -8.26
CA GLN A 67 19.94 10.33 -7.19
C GLN A 67 21.37 10.26 -7.71
N ILE A 68 21.59 9.59 -8.85
CA ILE A 68 22.90 9.56 -9.51
C ILE A 68 23.33 10.97 -9.91
N MET A 69 22.44 11.74 -10.53
CA MET A 69 22.74 13.12 -10.93
C MET A 69 23.04 14.02 -9.72
N ALA A 70 22.37 13.81 -8.59
CA ALA A 70 22.65 14.52 -7.34
C ALA A 70 24.06 14.18 -6.82
N ILE A 71 24.43 12.90 -6.82
CA ILE A 71 25.77 12.45 -6.42
C ILE A 71 26.84 13.02 -7.35
N ILE A 72 26.62 12.99 -8.67
CA ILE A 72 27.53 13.61 -9.64
C ILE A 72 27.68 15.10 -9.35
N SER A 73 26.56 15.80 -9.12
CA SER A 73 26.56 17.23 -8.78
C SER A 73 27.30 17.54 -7.48
N PHE A 74 27.26 16.62 -6.51
CA PHE A 74 28.06 16.72 -5.30
C PHE A 74 29.56 16.59 -5.59
N PHE A 75 29.97 15.68 -6.48
CA PHE A 75 31.38 15.58 -6.88
C PHE A 75 31.87 16.78 -7.70
N LEU A 76 30.99 17.48 -8.41
CA LEU A 76 31.34 18.73 -9.11
C LEU A 76 31.78 19.85 -8.16
N LEU A 77 31.50 19.75 -6.85
CA LEU A 77 32.02 20.67 -5.83
C LEU A 77 33.56 20.67 -5.72
N ILE A 78 34.20 19.56 -6.09
CA ILE A 78 35.67 19.37 -5.99
C ILE A 78 36.37 19.82 -7.28
N LEU A 79 35.60 20.22 -8.30
CA LEU A 79 36.11 20.57 -9.61
C LEU A 79 36.82 21.92 -9.55
N ASP A 80 38.13 21.89 -9.76
CA ASP A 80 39.01 23.06 -9.70
C ASP A 80 38.76 24.03 -10.87
N GLU A 81 39.04 25.32 -10.65
CA GLU A 81 38.92 26.39 -11.63
C GLU A 81 39.79 26.13 -12.88
N ASN A 82 40.89 25.38 -12.71
CA ASN A 82 41.79 24.99 -13.81
C ASN A 82 41.26 23.85 -14.70
N SER A 83 40.10 23.27 -14.36
CA SER A 83 39.53 22.19 -15.16
C SER A 83 38.97 22.72 -16.48
N LYS A 84 39.23 22.00 -17.57
CA LYS A 84 38.70 22.30 -18.92
C LYS A 84 37.17 22.44 -18.96
N TYR A 85 36.47 21.83 -18.01
CA TYR A 85 35.00 21.83 -17.95
C TYR A 85 34.42 22.82 -16.94
N TYR A 86 35.27 23.55 -16.18
CA TYR A 86 34.82 24.43 -15.10
C TYR A 86 33.86 25.51 -15.61
N ASP A 87 34.23 26.27 -16.64
CA ASP A 87 33.41 27.38 -17.15
C ASP A 87 32.03 26.92 -17.65
N ASN A 88 31.97 25.77 -18.33
CA ASN A 88 30.71 25.24 -18.83
C ASN A 88 29.79 24.81 -17.69
N VAL A 89 30.35 24.15 -16.66
CA VAL A 89 29.59 23.71 -15.48
C VAL A 89 29.19 24.91 -14.62
N TYR A 90 30.08 25.88 -14.45
CA TYR A 90 29.82 27.12 -13.74
C TYR A 90 28.65 27.88 -14.35
N ASN A 91 28.69 28.13 -15.67
CA ASN A 91 27.63 28.86 -16.37
C ASN A 91 26.29 28.13 -16.31
N PHE A 92 26.30 26.80 -16.38
CA PHE A 92 25.09 26.01 -16.23
C PHE A 92 24.51 26.10 -14.82
N ILE A 93 25.31 25.83 -13.78
CA ILE A 93 24.83 25.70 -12.41
C ILE A 93 24.52 27.06 -11.78
N VAL A 94 25.38 28.06 -11.98
CA VAL A 94 25.16 29.43 -11.46
C VAL A 94 24.07 30.15 -12.25
N GLY A 95 23.86 29.79 -13.52
CA GLY A 95 22.75 30.30 -14.33
C GLY A 95 21.37 29.80 -13.89
N LEU A 96 21.28 28.78 -13.04
CA LEU A 96 20.01 28.32 -12.48
C LEU A 96 19.51 29.27 -11.40
N ASN A 97 18.32 29.82 -11.60
CA ASN A 97 17.66 30.65 -10.59
C ASN A 97 17.23 29.79 -9.38
N PRO A 98 17.77 30.03 -8.17
CA PRO A 98 17.44 29.24 -6.99
C PRO A 98 15.97 29.33 -6.60
N ASN A 99 15.32 30.49 -6.84
CA ASN A 99 13.90 30.68 -6.56
C ASN A 99 13.03 29.80 -7.46
N SER A 100 13.44 29.63 -8.73
CA SER A 100 12.74 28.74 -9.66
C SER A 100 12.85 27.28 -9.22
N LEU A 101 14.05 26.84 -8.80
CA LEU A 101 14.26 25.49 -8.26
C LEU A 101 13.40 25.24 -7.02
N LEU A 102 13.32 26.23 -6.12
CA LEU A 102 12.51 26.16 -4.91
C LEU A 102 11.02 26.03 -5.24
N ILE A 103 10.49 26.85 -6.16
CA ILE A 103 9.08 26.79 -6.58
C ILE A 103 8.75 25.43 -7.21
N ILE A 104 9.64 24.90 -8.05
CA ILE A 104 9.47 23.57 -8.66
C ILE A 104 9.46 22.49 -7.58
N GLY A 105 10.40 22.54 -6.63
CA GLY A 105 10.49 21.59 -5.51
C GLY A 105 9.25 21.61 -4.62
N LEU A 106 8.75 22.80 -4.26
CA LEU A 106 7.52 22.96 -3.48
C LEU A 106 6.30 22.44 -4.23
N SER A 107 6.16 22.79 -5.51
CA SER A 107 5.04 22.34 -6.35
C SER A 107 4.99 20.82 -6.44
N ALA A 108 6.15 20.19 -6.70
CA ALA A 108 6.24 18.75 -6.80
C ALA A 108 5.98 18.07 -5.43
N THR A 109 6.40 18.68 -4.32
CA THR A 109 6.07 18.22 -2.96
C THR A 109 4.57 18.26 -2.69
N LEU A 110 3.90 19.36 -3.05
CA LEU A 110 2.44 19.48 -2.93
C LEU A 110 1.71 18.40 -3.74
N ILE A 111 2.14 18.17 -4.99
CA ILE A 111 1.59 17.10 -5.84
C ILE A 111 1.72 15.74 -5.15
N SER A 112 2.88 15.44 -4.55
CA SER A 112 3.09 14.19 -3.80
C SER A 112 2.15 14.07 -2.60
N ILE A 113 1.90 15.16 -1.88
CA ILE A 113 0.96 15.16 -0.74
C ILE A 113 -0.46 14.86 -1.23
N TYR A 114 -0.93 15.52 -2.29
CA TYR A 114 -2.26 15.27 -2.86
C TYR A 114 -2.39 13.86 -3.44
N ALA A 115 -1.39 13.38 -4.18
CA ALA A 115 -1.37 12.02 -4.72
C ALA A 115 -1.45 10.94 -3.62
N SER A 116 -0.81 11.20 -2.47
CA SER A 116 -0.88 10.33 -1.29
C SER A 116 -2.28 10.32 -0.66
N LYS A 117 -2.93 11.49 -0.55
CA LYS A 117 -4.31 11.61 -0.05
C LYS A 117 -5.29 10.86 -0.94
N ASP A 118 -5.24 11.11 -2.26
CA ASP A 118 -6.09 10.42 -3.25
C ASP A 118 -5.90 8.90 -3.19
N TYR A 119 -4.67 8.44 -2.98
CA TYR A 119 -4.40 7.02 -2.81
C TYR A 119 -5.10 6.43 -1.57
N ASN A 120 -4.96 7.09 -0.41
CA ASN A 120 -5.55 6.63 0.83
C ASN A 120 -7.08 6.59 0.75
N GLU A 121 -7.71 7.61 0.15
CA GLU A 121 -9.16 7.65 -0.04
C GLU A 121 -9.65 6.52 -0.95
N ASN A 122 -8.93 6.25 -2.04
CA ASN A 122 -9.27 5.16 -2.96
C ASN A 122 -9.07 3.78 -2.32
N GLN A 123 -8.03 3.62 -1.50
CA GLN A 123 -7.81 2.40 -0.73
C GLN A 123 -8.94 2.17 0.26
N GLN A 124 -9.34 3.21 1.00
CA GLN A 124 -10.44 3.14 1.97
C GLN A 124 -11.78 2.80 1.29
N LYS A 125 -12.09 3.40 0.13
CA LYS A 125 -13.27 3.05 -0.68
C LYS A 125 -13.26 1.58 -1.11
N ASN A 126 -12.12 1.05 -1.55
CA ASN A 126 -12.01 -0.35 -1.95
C ASN A 126 -12.18 -1.31 -0.77
N THR A 127 -11.57 -1.00 0.38
CA THR A 127 -11.74 -1.78 1.62
C THR A 127 -13.20 -1.80 2.06
N ASN A 128 -13.89 -0.65 2.02
CA ASN A 128 -15.31 -0.57 2.39
C ASN A 128 -16.19 -1.41 1.46
N LYS A 129 -15.93 -1.40 0.14
CA LYS A 129 -16.64 -2.27 -0.81
C LYS A 129 -16.42 -3.77 -0.53
N GLN A 130 -15.20 -4.16 -0.15
CA GLN A 130 -14.91 -5.55 0.23
C GLN A 130 -15.64 -5.94 1.51
N ILE A 131 -15.68 -5.06 2.52
CA ILE A 131 -16.43 -5.27 3.76
C ILE A 131 -17.93 -5.42 3.47
N GLU A 132 -18.51 -4.59 2.61
CA GLU A 132 -19.92 -4.72 2.23
C GLU A 132 -20.22 -6.04 1.53
N LYS A 133 -19.32 -6.51 0.66
CA LYS A 133 -19.46 -7.81 0.00
C LYS A 133 -19.44 -8.95 1.02
N LEU A 134 -18.48 -8.95 1.93
CA LEU A 134 -18.38 -9.95 3.01
C LEU A 134 -19.61 -9.93 3.92
N LYS A 135 -20.13 -8.74 4.27
CA LYS A 135 -21.37 -8.61 5.05
C LYS A 135 -22.57 -9.25 4.34
N LYS A 136 -22.68 -9.11 3.01
CA LYS A 136 -23.73 -9.78 2.23
C LYS A 136 -23.57 -11.30 2.25
N GLU A 137 -22.35 -11.79 2.07
CA GLU A 137 -22.05 -13.23 2.12
C GLU A 137 -22.38 -13.84 3.50
N ILE A 138 -22.02 -13.15 4.59
CA ILE A 138 -22.37 -13.57 5.96
C ILE A 138 -23.90 -13.69 6.13
N ARG A 139 -24.67 -12.68 5.70
CA ARG A 139 -26.15 -12.74 5.80
C ARG A 139 -26.75 -13.91 5.04
N ILE A 140 -26.20 -14.25 3.87
CA ILE A 140 -26.66 -15.41 3.08
C ILE A 140 -26.36 -16.71 3.83
N LEU A 141 -25.16 -16.84 4.39
CA LEU A 141 -24.76 -18.00 5.19
C LEU A 141 -25.62 -18.15 6.45
N GLU A 142 -25.89 -17.06 7.16
CA GLU A 142 -26.78 -17.04 8.33
C GLU A 142 -28.19 -17.52 7.96
N LYS A 143 -28.74 -17.04 6.85
CA LYS A 143 -30.05 -17.49 6.37
C LYS A 143 -30.06 -18.98 6.05
N ASN A 144 -29.07 -19.45 5.30
CA ASN A 144 -28.95 -20.88 4.94
C ASN A 144 -28.78 -21.76 6.19
N TYR A 145 -28.02 -21.29 7.18
CA TYR A 145 -27.87 -21.98 8.46
C TYR A 145 -29.20 -22.09 9.21
N LEU A 146 -29.97 -21.02 9.28
CA LEU A 146 -31.30 -21.03 9.91
C LEU A 146 -32.27 -21.98 9.19
N ASP A 147 -32.28 -21.97 7.86
CA ASP A 147 -33.11 -22.87 7.05
C ASP A 147 -32.72 -24.35 7.28
N LEU A 148 -31.43 -24.66 7.29
CA LEU A 148 -30.93 -26.01 7.59
C LEU A 148 -31.25 -26.43 9.03
N LYS A 149 -31.14 -25.51 9.99
CA LYS A 149 -31.51 -25.75 11.39
C LYS A 149 -32.99 -26.10 11.50
N ALA A 150 -33.87 -25.35 10.83
CA ALA A 150 -35.30 -25.61 10.82
C ALA A 150 -35.63 -26.98 10.19
N LYS A 151 -35.01 -27.32 9.06
CA LYS A 151 -35.15 -28.66 8.44
C LYS A 151 -34.70 -29.77 9.37
N ASN A 152 -33.58 -29.60 10.08
CA ASN A 152 -33.07 -30.59 11.00
C ASN A 152 -34.02 -30.82 12.19
N VAL A 153 -34.63 -29.75 12.72
CA VAL A 153 -35.68 -29.87 13.75
C VAL A 153 -36.87 -30.67 13.23
N SER A 154 -37.36 -30.36 12.02
CA SER A 154 -38.48 -31.10 11.41
C SER A 154 -38.15 -32.58 11.18
N LEU A 155 -36.94 -32.89 10.69
CA LEU A 155 -36.50 -34.28 10.49
C LEU A 155 -36.36 -35.05 11.80
N LYS A 156 -35.93 -34.39 12.89
CA LYS A 156 -35.89 -35.02 14.22
C LYS A 156 -37.29 -35.38 14.71
N GLU A 157 -38.27 -34.50 14.49
CA GLU A 157 -39.66 -34.76 14.86
C GLU A 157 -40.25 -35.93 14.06
N GLN A 158 -40.04 -35.94 12.73
CA GLN A 158 -40.45 -37.05 11.87
C GLN A 158 -39.80 -38.37 12.27
N LYS A 159 -38.52 -38.35 12.63
CA LYS A 159 -37.81 -39.53 13.14
C LYS A 159 -38.46 -40.06 14.41
N LYS A 160 -38.84 -39.17 15.35
CA LYS A 160 -39.49 -39.56 16.59
C LYS A 160 -40.84 -40.23 16.33
N GLN A 161 -41.67 -39.62 15.48
CA GLN A 161 -42.97 -40.19 15.07
C GLN A 161 -42.82 -41.57 14.40
N LEU A 162 -41.82 -41.74 13.54
CA LEU A 162 -41.54 -43.04 12.91
C LEU A 162 -41.08 -44.11 13.90
N ILE A 163 -40.32 -43.73 14.93
CA ILE A 163 -39.91 -44.67 15.98
C ILE A 163 -41.15 -45.12 16.77
N GLU A 164 -41.99 -44.18 17.21
CA GLU A 164 -43.23 -44.48 17.95
C GLU A 164 -44.15 -45.40 17.14
N LEU A 165 -44.34 -45.12 15.83
CA LEU A 165 -45.14 -45.96 14.94
C LEU A 165 -44.55 -47.37 14.80
N ASN A 166 -43.21 -47.49 14.72
CA ASN A 166 -42.55 -48.77 14.56
C ASN A 166 -42.59 -49.61 15.86
N GLU A 167 -42.53 -48.96 17.02
CA GLU A 167 -42.76 -49.61 18.32
C GLU A 167 -44.19 -50.14 18.41
N GLU A 168 -45.21 -49.32 18.08
CA GLU A 168 -46.61 -49.75 18.07
C GLU A 168 -46.87 -50.91 17.09
N LEU A 169 -46.25 -50.86 15.90
CA LEU A 169 -46.38 -51.92 14.90
C LEU A 169 -45.74 -53.23 15.37
N ASN A 170 -44.58 -53.17 16.03
CA ASN A 170 -43.92 -54.33 16.61
C ASN A 170 -44.73 -54.96 17.75
N GLU A 171 -45.33 -54.16 18.63
CA GLU A 171 -46.23 -54.65 19.69
C GLU A 171 -47.41 -55.41 19.09
N LYS A 172 -48.12 -54.81 18.12
CA LYS A 172 -49.24 -55.47 17.42
C LYS A 172 -48.82 -56.75 16.69
N LEU A 173 -47.64 -56.78 16.10
CA LEU A 173 -47.12 -57.96 15.43
C LEU A 173 -46.86 -59.09 16.43
N GLN A 174 -46.30 -58.75 17.60
CA GLN A 174 -46.02 -59.70 18.67
C GLN A 174 -47.32 -60.29 19.25
N GLU A 175 -48.33 -59.44 19.50
CA GLU A 175 -49.67 -59.88 19.92
C GLU A 175 -50.29 -60.86 18.91
N ALA A 176 -50.21 -60.54 17.62
CA ALA A 176 -50.73 -61.41 16.57
C ALA A 176 -50.01 -62.77 16.49
N ILE A 177 -48.68 -62.78 16.69
CA ILE A 177 -47.88 -64.01 16.75
C ILE A 177 -48.27 -64.86 17.96
N ASP A 178 -48.49 -64.25 19.11
CA ASP A 178 -48.83 -64.95 20.35
C ASP A 178 -50.25 -65.56 20.27
N ILE A 179 -51.23 -64.85 19.71
CA ILE A 179 -52.57 -65.41 19.40
C ILE A 179 -52.47 -66.61 18.45
N GLN A 180 -51.59 -66.55 17.44
CA GLN A 180 -51.38 -67.68 16.51
C GLN A 180 -50.76 -68.90 17.18
N LYS A 181 -49.89 -68.71 18.19
CA LYS A 181 -49.30 -69.80 18.96
C LYS A 181 -50.30 -70.46 19.90
N ASP A 182 -51.18 -69.69 20.51
CA ASP A 182 -52.22 -70.23 21.40
C ASP A 182 -53.30 -71.00 20.62
N ASN A 183 -53.65 -70.57 19.41
CA ASN A 183 -54.57 -71.31 18.53
C ASN A 183 -53.98 -72.61 17.92
N ARG A 184 -52.69 -72.91 18.15
CA ARG A 184 -52.02 -74.13 17.66
C ARG A 184 -51.77 -75.18 18.76
N LYS A 185 -52.19 -74.92 20.00
CA LYS A 185 -52.20 -75.89 21.11
C LYS A 185 -53.58 -76.49 21.28
#